data_AF-A0A147HT07-F1
#
_entry.id   AF-A0A147HT07-F1
#
_cell.length_a   1.000
_cell.length_b   1.000
_cell.length_c   1.000
_cell.angle_alpha   90.00
_cell.angle_beta   90.00
_cell.angle_gamma   90.00
#
_symmetry.space_group_name_H-M   'P 1'
#
loop_
_entity.id
_entity.type
_entity.pdbx_description
1 polymer ?
#
loop_
_entity_poly.entity_id
_entity_poly.type
_entity_poly.pdbx_seq_one_letter_code
_entity_poly.pdbx_strand_id
1 'polypeptide(L)'
;MIRRTLWAALTAMILTWAVPGAAQTTGSSVQFPGGYAPGSAPCVRQLDGSCVPVGPAAPLPVAAKQENLTLAVANSAAPAQTVYGGTYIFGQTCGSYNGGTLALRYRGPDGVTMLTLLTRGSSDTAGGATSVTLGSQAIVDVVLPTGSTECVATLARVP
;
A
#
# COMPACT_ATOMS: atom_id res chain seq x y z
N MET A 1 -20.98 -73.54 9.32
CA MET A 1 -20.38 -72.53 8.42
C MET A 1 -18.92 -72.38 8.79
N ILE A 2 -18.02 -72.60 7.83
CA ILE A 2 -16.59 -72.91 8.00
C ILE A 2 -15.73 -71.81 7.36
N ARG A 3 -14.53 -71.57 7.92
CA ARG A 3 -13.32 -70.83 7.43
C ARG A 3 -13.18 -69.38 7.90
N ARG A 4 -12.20 -69.02 8.76
CA ARG A 4 -10.70 -69.00 8.69
C ARG A 4 -10.25 -67.52 8.58
N THR A 5 -9.79 -66.90 9.66
CA THR A 5 -8.37 -66.65 10.03
C THR A 5 -7.56 -65.75 9.07
N LEU A 6 -7.06 -64.65 9.65
CA LEU A 6 -5.63 -64.24 9.68
C LEU A 6 -5.02 -63.33 8.57
N TRP A 7 -4.34 -62.26 9.03
CA TRP A 7 -3.17 -61.52 8.46
C TRP A 7 -3.47 -60.38 7.46
N ALA A 8 -2.69 -59.31 7.26
CA ALA A 8 -1.60 -58.59 7.93
C ALA A 8 -1.22 -57.41 6.99
N ALA A 9 -0.54 -56.37 7.52
CA ALA A 9 0.38 -55.45 6.82
C ALA A 9 -0.20 -54.47 5.75
N LEU A 10 -0.14 -53.13 5.95
CA LEU A 10 1.00 -52.21 5.86
C LEU A 10 1.30 -51.71 4.42
N THR A 11 0.93 -50.45 4.15
CA THR A 11 1.52 -49.50 3.17
C THR A 11 0.83 -48.13 3.38
N ALA A 12 1.37 -47.20 4.15
CA ALA A 12 2.46 -46.27 3.83
C ALA A 12 2.13 -45.27 2.69
N MET A 13 2.17 -43.98 3.08
CA MET A 13 2.76 -42.85 2.36
C MET A 13 1.82 -41.87 1.61
N ILE A 14 2.17 -40.59 1.76
CA ILE A 14 1.81 -39.39 0.95
C ILE A 14 0.49 -38.73 1.41
N LEU A 15 0.45 -37.53 1.98
CA LEU A 15 0.99 -36.27 1.46
C LEU A 15 1.10 -35.26 2.62
N THR A 16 2.31 -35.00 3.14
CA THR A 16 2.57 -33.83 3.99
C THR A 16 2.38 -32.59 3.14
N TRP A 17 1.36 -31.79 3.44
CA TRP A 17 1.17 -30.48 2.82
C TRP A 17 2.37 -29.62 3.19
N ALA A 18 3.17 -29.31 2.17
CA ALA A 18 4.20 -28.31 2.23
C ALA A 18 3.55 -26.99 2.67
N VAL A 19 3.81 -26.60 3.92
CA VAL A 19 3.66 -25.20 4.31
C VAL A 19 4.62 -24.43 3.40
N PRO A 20 4.15 -23.48 2.57
CA PRO A 20 5.06 -22.58 1.90
C PRO A 20 5.79 -21.83 3.01
N GLY A 21 7.07 -22.15 3.19
CA GLY A 21 7.94 -21.44 4.09
C GLY A 21 7.80 -19.96 3.79
N ALA A 22 7.48 -19.18 4.82
CA ALA A 22 7.72 -17.75 4.79
C ALA A 22 9.19 -17.60 4.38
N ALA A 23 9.43 -17.13 3.16
CA ALA A 23 10.76 -16.80 2.70
C ALA A 23 11.30 -15.75 3.67
N GLN A 24 12.16 -16.18 4.58
CA GLN A 24 12.97 -15.27 5.38
C GLN A 24 13.77 -14.48 4.35
N THR A 25 13.46 -13.19 4.20
CA THR A 25 14.30 -12.27 3.45
C THR A 25 15.63 -12.19 4.19
N THR A 26 16.57 -13.07 3.81
CA THR A 26 17.91 -13.14 4.36
C THR A 26 18.55 -11.77 4.23
N GLY A 27 18.89 -11.14 5.35
CA GLY A 27 19.68 -9.91 5.35
C GLY A 27 20.98 -10.13 4.58
N SER A 28 21.49 -9.09 3.93
CA SER A 28 22.76 -9.17 3.21
C SER A 28 23.92 -9.36 4.19
N SER A 29 24.83 -10.30 3.91
CA SER A 29 26.06 -10.48 4.68
C SER A 29 26.97 -9.26 4.52
N VAL A 30 27.50 -8.77 5.64
CA VAL A 30 28.53 -7.72 5.64
C VAL A 30 29.86 -8.34 6.06
N GLN A 31 30.96 -7.89 5.48
CA GLN A 31 32.29 -8.39 5.83
C GLN A 31 32.76 -7.72 7.13
N PHE A 32 32.94 -8.51 8.18
CA PHE A 32 33.47 -8.06 9.46
C PHE A 32 34.99 -8.28 9.54
N PRO A 33 35.73 -7.46 10.31
CA PRO A 33 37.13 -7.74 10.63
C PRO A 33 37.31 -9.15 11.21
N GLY A 34 38.48 -9.74 10.98
CA GLY A 34 38.77 -11.09 11.49
C GLY A 34 38.62 -11.19 13.01
N GLY A 35 37.97 -12.27 13.47
CA GLY A 35 37.74 -12.54 14.89
C GLY A 35 36.35 -12.12 15.41
N TYR A 36 35.54 -11.45 14.60
CA TYR A 36 34.15 -11.12 14.94
C TYR A 36 33.17 -12.13 14.33
N ALA A 37 32.04 -12.35 15.01
CA ALA A 37 30.94 -13.13 14.47
C ALA A 37 30.38 -12.46 13.20
N PRO A 38 30.00 -13.23 12.16
CA PRO A 38 29.35 -12.67 10.97
C PRO A 38 28.06 -11.96 11.38
N GLY A 39 27.96 -10.67 11.06
CA GLY A 39 26.72 -9.90 11.21
C GLY A 39 25.92 -9.84 9.91
N SER A 40 24.64 -9.49 10.04
CA SER A 40 23.74 -9.23 8.92
C SER A 40 23.37 -7.74 8.91
N ALA A 41 23.26 -7.16 7.71
CA ALA A 41 22.66 -5.84 7.53
C ALA A 41 21.26 -5.97 6.93
N PRO A 42 20.35 -5.03 7.26
CA PRO A 42 19.17 -4.80 6.43
C PRO A 42 19.61 -4.61 4.97
N CYS A 43 18.88 -5.18 4.04
CA CYS A 43 19.19 -5.08 2.61
C CYS A 43 18.13 -4.26 1.87
N VAL A 44 18.58 -3.50 0.87
CA VAL A 44 17.72 -2.76 -0.06
C VAL A 44 17.55 -3.61 -1.31
N ARG A 45 16.30 -3.80 -1.71
CA ARG A 45 15.97 -4.53 -2.94
C ARG A 45 16.15 -3.63 -4.15
N GLN A 46 16.98 -4.06 -5.09
CA GLN A 46 17.31 -3.37 -6.33
C GLN A 46 16.27 -3.65 -7.42
N LEU A 47 16.33 -2.90 -8.52
CA LEU A 47 15.43 -3.06 -9.67
C LEU A 47 15.55 -4.43 -10.35
N ASP A 48 16.74 -5.03 -10.31
CA ASP A 48 17.00 -6.39 -10.80
C ASP A 48 16.55 -7.48 -9.82
N GLY A 49 15.98 -7.11 -8.68
CA GLY A 49 15.53 -8.01 -7.63
C GLY A 49 16.61 -8.44 -6.63
N SER A 50 17.87 -8.04 -6.82
CA SER A 50 18.95 -8.34 -5.86
C SER A 50 18.78 -7.59 -4.53
N CYS A 51 19.29 -8.15 -3.43
CA CYS A 51 19.30 -7.50 -2.12
C CYS A 51 20.72 -7.11 -1.73
N VAL A 52 20.97 -5.81 -1.63
CA VAL A 52 22.30 -5.23 -1.35
C VAL A 52 22.32 -4.63 0.06
N PRO A 53 23.40 -4.76 0.84
CA PRO A 53 23.48 -4.15 2.16
C PRO A 53 23.25 -2.64 2.11
N VAL A 54 22.45 -2.14 3.06
CA VAL A 54 22.25 -0.70 3.24
C VAL A 54 23.62 -0.05 3.46
N GLY A 55 23.95 0.92 2.61
CA GLY A 55 25.22 1.65 2.67
C GLY A 55 25.22 2.86 1.75
N PRO A 56 26.32 3.62 1.66
CA PRO A 56 26.37 4.84 0.82
C PRO A 56 26.10 4.57 -0.67
N ALA A 57 26.49 3.39 -1.17
CA ALA A 57 26.26 2.96 -2.55
C ALA A 57 24.85 2.36 -2.78
N ALA A 58 24.15 2.00 -1.71
CA ALA A 58 22.78 1.47 -1.73
C ALA A 58 22.02 2.01 -0.52
N PRO A 59 21.73 3.33 -0.49
CA PRO A 59 21.03 3.94 0.62
C PRO A 59 19.62 3.36 0.72
N LEU A 60 19.00 3.47 1.89
CA LEU A 60 17.58 3.18 2.01
C LEU A 60 16.82 4.04 0.99
N PRO A 61 15.78 3.49 0.34
CA PRO A 61 14.92 4.28 -0.53
C PRO A 61 14.31 5.41 0.30
N VAL A 62 14.75 6.63 0.02
CA VAL A 62 14.09 7.84 0.52
C VAL A 62 13.11 8.28 -0.56
N ALA A 63 11.88 8.59 -0.18
CA ALA A 63 10.94 9.18 -1.11
C ALA A 63 11.54 10.51 -1.59
N ALA A 64 11.83 10.63 -2.89
CA ALA A 64 12.12 11.93 -3.48
C ALA A 64 10.87 12.80 -3.43
N LYS A 65 11.06 14.13 -3.30
CA LYS A 65 10.09 15.24 -3.43
C LYS A 65 8.62 14.88 -3.14
N GLN A 66 8.08 15.43 -2.04
CA GLN A 66 6.68 15.40 -1.61
C GLN A 66 5.69 14.91 -2.69
N GLU A 67 5.15 13.69 -2.52
CA GLU A 67 4.14 13.14 -3.43
C GLU A 67 2.92 14.07 -3.43
N ASN A 68 2.52 14.53 -4.61
CA ASN A 68 1.36 15.40 -4.79
C ASN A 68 0.52 14.85 -5.94
N LEU A 69 -0.68 14.40 -5.62
CA LEU A 69 -1.61 13.72 -6.51
C LEU A 69 -2.78 14.65 -6.82
N THR A 70 -3.06 14.83 -8.10
CA THR A 70 -4.24 15.57 -8.56
C THR A 70 -5.37 14.58 -8.77
N LEU A 71 -6.36 14.60 -7.88
CA LEU A 71 -7.48 13.66 -7.88
C LEU A 71 -8.68 14.18 -8.68
N ALA A 72 -8.84 15.50 -8.80
CA ALA A 72 -9.80 16.11 -9.72
C ALA A 72 -9.35 17.51 -10.15
N VAL A 73 -9.69 17.90 -11.38
CA VAL A 73 -9.51 19.25 -11.93
C VAL A 73 -10.68 19.57 -12.84
N ALA A 74 -11.16 20.83 -12.78
CA ALA A 74 -12.22 21.33 -13.66
C ALA A 74 -13.46 20.42 -13.69
N ASN A 75 -13.85 19.91 -12.50
CA ASN A 75 -15.01 19.03 -12.35
C ASN A 75 -14.89 17.66 -13.06
N SER A 76 -13.66 17.23 -13.34
CA SER A 76 -13.34 15.91 -13.87
C SER A 76 -12.49 15.15 -12.86
N ALA A 77 -12.92 13.95 -12.47
CA ALA A 77 -12.16 13.07 -11.60
C ALA A 77 -11.02 12.39 -12.38
N ALA A 78 -9.83 12.35 -11.79
CA ALA A 78 -8.72 11.59 -12.31
C ALA A 78 -8.96 10.07 -12.13
N PRO A 79 -8.28 9.22 -12.91
CA PRO A 79 -8.23 7.78 -12.64
C PRO A 79 -7.68 7.50 -11.22
N ALA A 80 -8.05 6.36 -10.65
CA ALA A 80 -7.54 5.95 -9.35
C ALA A 80 -6.01 5.85 -9.33
N GLN A 81 -5.38 6.34 -8.27
CA GLN A 81 -3.93 6.46 -8.14
C GLN A 81 -3.43 5.68 -6.92
N THR A 82 -2.23 5.12 -7.01
CA THR A 82 -1.57 4.41 -5.90
C THR A 82 -0.69 5.38 -5.13
N VAL A 83 -0.84 5.43 -3.80
CA VAL A 83 -0.01 6.26 -2.90
C VAL A 83 1.15 5.47 -2.31
N TYR A 84 2.23 6.15 -1.93
CA TYR A 84 3.30 5.51 -1.16
C TYR A 84 2.87 5.08 0.25
N GLY A 85 1.90 5.79 0.85
CA GLY A 85 1.42 5.59 2.21
C GLY A 85 2.08 6.52 3.23
N GLY A 86 1.41 6.65 4.38
CA GLY A 86 1.73 7.62 5.42
C GLY A 86 0.63 8.67 5.58
N THR A 87 1.01 9.83 6.08
CA THR A 87 0.09 10.96 6.29
C THR A 87 0.05 11.84 5.06
N TYR A 88 -1.16 12.22 4.63
CA TYR A 88 -1.43 13.11 3.52
C TYR A 88 -2.31 14.26 3.97
N ILE A 89 -2.24 15.37 3.25
CA ILE A 89 -3.15 16.49 3.32
C ILE A 89 -4.03 16.42 2.09
N PHE A 90 -5.33 16.22 2.32
CA PHE A 90 -6.36 16.29 1.31
C PHE A 90 -6.89 17.72 1.23
N GLY A 91 -6.71 18.35 0.07
CA GLY A 91 -7.20 19.69 -0.22
C GLY A 91 -8.21 19.65 -1.36
N GLN A 92 -9.25 20.47 -1.28
CA GLN A 92 -10.23 20.61 -2.35
C GLN A 92 -10.91 21.98 -2.35
N THR A 93 -11.36 22.38 -3.53
CA THR A 93 -12.23 23.53 -3.72
C THR A 93 -13.20 23.25 -4.86
N CYS A 94 -14.47 23.61 -4.69
CA CYS A 94 -15.47 23.62 -5.75
C CYS A 94 -16.13 25.00 -5.82
N GLY A 95 -16.54 25.43 -7.03
CA GLY A 95 -17.36 26.64 -7.20
C GLY A 95 -18.76 26.47 -6.61
N SER A 96 -19.30 25.26 -6.67
CA SER A 96 -20.53 24.85 -5.98
C SER A 96 -20.55 23.34 -5.76
N TYR A 97 -21.20 22.92 -4.68
CA TYR A 97 -21.46 21.51 -4.36
C TYR A 97 -22.86 21.04 -4.78
N ASN A 98 -23.75 21.98 -5.12
CA ASN A 98 -25.14 21.69 -5.50
C ASN A 98 -25.89 20.76 -4.52
N GLY A 99 -25.64 20.92 -3.21
CA GLY A 99 -26.23 20.08 -2.16
C GLY A 99 -25.63 18.67 -2.03
N GLY A 100 -24.66 18.30 -2.88
CA GLY A 100 -23.92 17.05 -2.80
C GLY A 100 -22.65 17.15 -1.97
N THR A 101 -21.87 16.06 -1.96
CA THR A 101 -20.58 16.00 -1.27
C THR A 101 -19.50 15.43 -2.17
N LEU A 102 -18.28 15.98 -2.06
CA LEU A 102 -17.08 15.38 -2.61
C LEU A 102 -16.62 14.30 -1.65
N ALA A 103 -16.32 13.09 -2.15
CA ALA A 103 -15.84 11.99 -1.34
C ALA A 103 -14.44 11.56 -1.77
N LEU A 104 -13.47 11.59 -0.84
CA LEU A 104 -12.21 10.87 -0.99
C LEU A 104 -12.44 9.41 -0.63
N ARG A 105 -11.99 8.50 -1.48
CA ARG A 105 -12.15 7.05 -1.27
C ARG A 105 -10.82 6.33 -1.36
N TYR A 106 -10.80 5.13 -0.80
CA TYR A 106 -9.69 4.20 -0.91
C TYR A 106 -10.20 2.81 -1.25
N ARG A 107 -9.38 2.01 -1.92
CA ARG A 107 -9.71 0.62 -2.25
C ARG A 107 -9.66 -0.23 -1.00
N GLY A 108 -10.76 -0.92 -0.73
CA GLY A 108 -10.94 -1.81 0.39
C GLY A 108 -10.07 -3.07 0.30
N PRO A 109 -10.09 -3.88 1.38
CA PRO A 109 -9.25 -5.08 1.49
C PRO A 109 -9.60 -6.18 0.48
N ASP A 110 -10.78 -6.12 -0.14
CA ASP A 110 -11.21 -7.00 -1.21
C ASP A 110 -10.49 -6.73 -2.54
N GLY A 111 -9.72 -5.64 -2.63
CA GLY A 111 -9.00 -5.25 -3.84
C GLY A 111 -9.90 -4.76 -4.97
N VAL A 112 -11.20 -4.53 -4.72
CA VAL A 112 -12.17 -4.15 -5.76
C VAL A 112 -13.02 -2.95 -5.34
N THR A 113 -13.58 -2.99 -4.13
CA THR A 113 -14.56 -1.98 -3.70
C THR A 113 -13.85 -0.70 -3.25
N MET A 114 -14.35 0.46 -3.69
CA MET A 114 -13.90 1.75 -3.16
C MET A 114 -14.75 2.13 -1.94
N LEU A 115 -14.10 2.31 -0.79
CA LEU A 115 -14.70 2.72 0.46
C LEU A 115 -14.45 4.20 0.71
N THR A 116 -15.45 4.91 1.22
CA THR A 116 -15.32 6.34 1.54
C THR A 116 -14.44 6.54 2.76
N LEU A 117 -13.40 7.38 2.62
CA LEU A 117 -12.52 7.79 3.70
C LEU A 117 -12.98 9.11 4.34
N LEU A 118 -13.34 10.07 3.50
CA LEU A 118 -13.70 11.43 3.90
C LEU A 118 -14.75 11.98 2.94
N THR A 119 -15.71 12.74 3.45
CA THR A 119 -16.68 13.49 2.66
C THR A 119 -16.60 14.98 2.99
N ARG A 120 -16.83 15.83 1.99
CA ARG A 120 -16.80 17.29 2.10
C ARG A 120 -18.02 17.87 1.41
N GLY A 121 -18.74 18.76 2.08
CA GLY A 121 -19.87 19.52 1.51
C GLY A 121 -19.55 21.00 1.28
N SER A 122 -18.31 21.41 1.53
CA SER A 122 -17.86 22.80 1.41
C SER A 122 -16.37 22.84 1.09
N SER A 123 -15.97 23.83 0.28
CA SER A 123 -14.57 24.08 -0.10
C SER A 123 -13.68 24.30 1.13
N ASP A 124 -12.40 23.93 1.02
CA ASP A 124 -11.41 24.29 2.03
C ASP A 124 -11.26 25.81 2.11
N THR A 125 -11.26 26.35 3.33
CA THR A 125 -10.76 27.70 3.61
C THR A 125 -9.23 27.68 3.63
N ALA A 126 -8.58 28.84 3.57
CA ALA A 126 -7.12 28.90 3.67
C ALA A 126 -6.62 28.14 4.92
N GLY A 127 -5.81 27.08 4.72
CA GLY A 127 -5.33 26.20 5.79
C GLY A 127 -6.30 25.12 6.28
N GLY A 128 -7.51 25.02 5.71
CA GLY A 128 -8.57 24.09 6.13
C GLY A 128 -8.47 22.66 5.57
N ALA A 129 -7.39 22.36 4.83
CA ALA A 129 -7.16 21.05 4.26
C ALA A 129 -7.09 19.97 5.36
N THR A 130 -7.62 18.79 5.08
CA THR A 130 -7.80 17.72 6.08
C THR A 130 -6.64 16.73 6.02
N SER A 131 -6.05 16.39 7.17
CA SER A 131 -5.07 15.32 7.23
C SER A 131 -5.75 13.95 7.19
N VAL A 132 -5.18 13.03 6.42
CA VAL A 132 -5.64 11.64 6.30
C VAL A 132 -4.43 10.71 6.37
N THR A 133 -4.62 9.52 6.93
CA THR A 133 -3.58 8.48 6.97
C THR A 133 -3.96 7.36 6.04
N LEU A 134 -3.02 6.96 5.19
CA LEU A 134 -3.19 5.91 4.18
C LEU A 134 -2.14 4.83 4.38
N GLY A 135 -2.58 3.58 4.22
CA GLY A 135 -1.66 2.44 4.17
C GLY A 135 -0.72 2.53 2.96
N SER A 136 0.41 1.83 3.04
CA SER A 136 1.32 1.71 1.91
C SER A 136 0.65 1.07 0.71
N GLN A 137 0.88 1.66 -0.47
CA GLN A 137 0.26 1.23 -1.74
C GLN A 137 -1.27 1.24 -1.73
N ALA A 138 -1.90 2.07 -0.88
CA ALA A 138 -3.33 2.28 -0.97
C ALA A 138 -3.69 2.89 -2.34
N ILE A 139 -4.81 2.45 -2.91
CA ILE A 139 -5.34 2.99 -4.16
C ILE A 139 -6.46 3.94 -3.82
N VAL A 140 -6.38 5.20 -4.26
CA VAL A 140 -7.32 6.26 -3.92
C VAL A 140 -7.93 6.90 -5.15
N ASP A 141 -9.14 7.40 -5.01
CA ASP A 141 -9.80 8.25 -6.00
C ASP A 141 -10.76 9.23 -5.30
N VAL A 142 -11.45 10.04 -6.10
CA VAL A 142 -12.51 10.93 -5.61
C VAL A 142 -13.80 10.72 -6.38
N VAL A 143 -14.92 10.92 -5.67
CA VAL A 143 -16.24 11.11 -6.28
C VAL A 143 -16.60 12.58 -6.15
N LEU A 144 -16.93 13.19 -7.28
CA LEU A 144 -17.38 14.56 -7.32
C LEU A 144 -18.87 14.68 -6.96
N PRO A 145 -19.30 15.77 -6.32
CA PRO A 145 -20.72 16.04 -6.11
C PRO A 145 -21.45 16.09 -7.46
N THR A 146 -22.67 15.58 -7.53
CA THR A 146 -23.45 15.64 -8.77
C THR A 146 -23.87 17.08 -9.07
N GLY A 147 -23.56 17.57 -10.27
CA GLY A 147 -23.89 18.94 -10.68
C GLY A 147 -23.03 20.02 -10.01
N SER A 148 -21.91 19.65 -9.40
CA SER A 148 -20.90 20.63 -8.98
C SER A 148 -20.27 21.34 -10.18
N THR A 149 -19.60 22.45 -9.91
CA THR A 149 -18.80 23.19 -10.88
C THR A 149 -17.42 23.46 -10.34
N GLU A 150 -16.42 23.48 -11.23
CA GLU A 150 -15.04 23.90 -10.92
C GLU A 150 -14.38 23.15 -9.76
N CYS A 151 -14.77 21.89 -9.51
CA CYS A 151 -14.14 21.10 -8.46
C CYS A 151 -12.69 20.76 -8.81
N VAL A 152 -11.81 21.03 -7.84
CA VAL A 152 -10.40 20.64 -7.80
C VAL A 152 -10.17 19.89 -6.49
N ALA A 153 -9.45 18.77 -6.56
CA ALA A 153 -9.06 18.00 -5.39
C ALA A 153 -7.63 17.49 -5.52
N THR A 154 -6.83 17.63 -4.47
CA THR A 154 -5.43 17.21 -4.41
C THR A 154 -5.16 16.43 -3.13
N LEU A 155 -4.16 15.56 -3.20
CA LEU A 155 -3.68 14.79 -2.06
C LEU A 155 -2.16 14.87 -2.02
N ALA A 156 -1.63 15.56 -1.01
CA ALA A 156 -0.20 15.80 -0.88
C ALA A 156 0.35 15.12 0.37
N ARG A 157 1.43 14.34 0.24
CA ARG A 157 2.05 13.65 1.37
C ARG A 157 2.66 14.66 2.33
N VAL A 158 2.54 14.44 3.63
CA VAL A 158 3.33 15.18 4.63
C VAL A 158 4.76 14.60 4.63
N PRO A 159 5.82 15.44 4.59
CA PRO A 159 7.20 14.98 4.68
C PRO A 159 7.46 14.06 5.88
#